data_AF-A0A254PRF7-F1
#
_entry.id   AF-A0A254PRF7-F1
#
_cell.length_a   1.000
_cell.length_b   1.000
_cell.length_c   1.000
_cell.angle_alpha   90.00
_cell.angle_beta   90.00
_cell.angle_gamma   90.00
#
_symmetry.space_group_name_H-M   'P 1'
#
loop_
_entity.id
_entity.type
_entity.pdbx_description
1 polymer ?
#
loop_
_entity_poly.entity_id
_entity_poly.type
_entity_poly.pdbx_seq_one_letter_code
_entity_poly.pdbx_strand_id
1 'polypeptide(L)'
;MPMPLSGLAQTLSNSVTRVQAEIVDTQNQLSAGVKTLNPGQAGVVTRLSAQATGYDQTLTNIGTAQSVIAVAQSSLTSIASILTQMQALANQASSASLSSKDRDSLNATFTNLASQVTSLGTSSSVNGSNLLSGTSGITVTTGIAGNAGSSTSVTGVDIPTLATTVGNLLINSSFTTPTDTKALNTPQVDTVSSTTGATTMASNQTLVVGGLTFTANAATVTQTQAFAAIAAYINGTAATSSYGTFSGSSQAAMQAIYKSATAGTQSIALTWASPGAQTATTASSSGTFTGLTATAAITAAVNQTDTIALGSGSIAANTSFSIGGITYTTGSSAVATSTVATDFAAYITSNTPATNGASFSGARTLLSNSWTAAPSGTSIVLTSTAVGTVSGPAIVDAGTINAAAAVASLTTQLQTVSTGQSTLAASATGLTAQASANTALKTGLTNTVNSIQNIDATAMQAKLQQLNNQQSIDYYLVSQMNTEAAAILSIFR
;
A
#
# COMPACT_ATOMS: atom_id res chain seq x y z
N MET A 1 41.14 87.97 -50.56
CA MET A 1 39.80 88.32 -51.09
C MET A 1 38.86 88.46 -49.89
N PRO A 2 38.26 89.63 -49.63
CA PRO A 2 37.30 89.80 -48.56
C PRO A 2 35.99 89.10 -48.96
N MET A 3 35.36 88.36 -48.06
CA MET A 3 34.05 87.77 -48.31
C MET A 3 32.98 88.86 -48.44
N PRO A 4 32.00 88.74 -49.35
CA PRO A 4 30.89 89.68 -49.44
C PRO A 4 30.05 89.64 -48.16
N LEU A 5 29.63 90.81 -47.65
CA LEU A 5 28.81 90.99 -46.42
C LEU A 5 27.57 90.07 -46.34
N SER A 6 27.02 89.65 -47.48
CA SER A 6 25.91 88.69 -47.60
C SER A 6 26.25 87.29 -47.03
N GLY A 7 27.49 86.82 -47.20
CA GLY A 7 27.92 85.50 -46.71
C GLY A 7 28.09 85.46 -45.19
N LEU A 8 28.52 86.57 -44.58
CA LEU A 8 28.64 86.70 -43.12
C LEU A 8 27.26 86.74 -42.44
N ALA A 9 26.31 87.49 -43.00
CA ALA A 9 24.96 87.61 -42.45
C ALA A 9 24.22 86.26 -42.44
N GLN A 10 24.33 85.50 -43.53
CA GLN A 10 23.75 84.15 -43.61
C GLN A 10 24.41 83.19 -42.62
N THR A 11 25.72 83.26 -42.47
CA THR A 11 26.47 82.44 -41.51
C THR A 11 26.04 82.74 -40.07
N LEU A 12 25.86 84.01 -39.73
CA LEU A 12 25.44 84.45 -38.39
C LEU A 12 23.98 84.10 -38.11
N SER A 13 23.08 84.24 -39.08
CA SER A 13 21.68 83.80 -38.97
C SER A 13 21.58 82.29 -38.75
N ASN A 14 22.34 81.49 -39.53
CA ASN A 14 22.43 80.05 -39.33
C ASN A 14 23.01 79.70 -37.94
N SER A 15 23.93 80.51 -37.41
CA SER A 15 24.46 80.34 -36.04
C SER A 15 23.40 80.56 -34.97
N VAL A 16 22.64 81.67 -35.05
CA VAL A 16 21.56 81.97 -34.09
C VAL A 16 20.51 80.86 -34.07
N THR A 17 20.06 80.39 -35.24
CA THR A 17 19.09 79.30 -35.34
C THR A 17 19.64 77.99 -34.75
N ARG A 18 20.92 77.69 -34.98
CA ARG A 18 21.59 76.53 -34.39
C ARG A 18 21.70 76.64 -32.86
N VAL A 19 22.15 77.78 -32.34
CA VAL A 19 22.29 78.00 -30.89
C VAL A 19 20.92 77.92 -30.19
N GLN A 20 19.88 78.51 -30.78
CA GLN A 20 18.52 78.43 -30.24
C GLN A 20 17.99 76.98 -30.21
N ALA A 21 18.26 76.19 -31.25
CA ALA A 21 17.92 74.77 -31.28
C ALA A 21 18.67 73.99 -30.18
N GLU A 22 19.97 74.23 -30.00
CA GLU A 22 20.76 73.58 -28.95
C GLU A 22 20.31 73.96 -27.53
N ILE A 23 19.86 75.20 -27.32
CA ILE A 23 19.28 75.64 -26.03
C ILE A 23 18.00 74.86 -25.73
N VAL A 24 17.08 74.79 -26.70
CA VAL A 24 15.81 74.06 -26.56
C VAL A 24 16.08 72.58 -26.30
N ASP A 25 17.00 71.97 -27.04
CA ASP A 25 17.37 70.56 -26.84
C ASP A 25 17.99 70.31 -25.46
N THR A 26 18.85 71.21 -24.99
CA THR A 26 19.48 71.08 -23.66
C THR A 26 18.45 71.27 -22.54
N GLN A 27 17.52 72.22 -22.70
CA GLN A 27 16.41 72.44 -21.76
C GLN A 27 15.46 71.25 -21.71
N ASN A 28 15.10 70.68 -22.87
CA ASN A 28 14.24 69.50 -22.96
C ASN A 28 14.88 68.30 -22.26
N GLN A 29 16.18 68.08 -22.47
CA GLN A 29 16.92 67.00 -21.81
C GLN A 29 17.00 67.20 -20.29
N LEU A 30 17.30 68.43 -19.84
CA LEU A 30 17.35 68.76 -18.41
C LEU A 30 15.99 68.60 -17.74
N SER A 31 14.91 68.98 -18.43
CA SER A 31 13.53 68.82 -17.95
C SER A 31 13.07 67.36 -17.92
N ALA A 32 13.47 66.55 -18.91
CA ALA A 32 13.12 65.13 -18.98
C ALA A 32 14.01 64.26 -18.08
N GLY A 33 15.15 64.79 -17.61
CA GLY A 33 16.15 64.04 -16.84
C GLY A 33 16.90 62.99 -17.65
N VAL A 34 16.64 62.91 -18.95
CA VAL A 34 17.23 61.93 -19.87
C VAL A 34 17.71 62.60 -21.15
N LYS A 35 18.77 62.02 -21.73
CA LYS A 35 19.41 62.49 -22.94
C LYS A 35 18.50 62.28 -24.15
N THR A 36 18.52 63.22 -25.10
CA THR A 36 17.88 63.03 -26.40
C THR A 36 18.68 61.97 -27.15
N LEU A 37 18.05 60.83 -27.40
CA LEU A 37 18.67 59.69 -28.07
C LEU A 37 18.43 59.74 -29.57
N ASN A 38 19.41 59.29 -30.35
CA ASN A 38 19.16 58.99 -31.76
C ASN A 38 18.28 57.73 -31.90
N PRO A 39 17.63 57.50 -33.07
CA PRO A 39 16.73 56.36 -33.24
C PRO A 39 17.34 54.99 -32.92
N GLY A 40 18.63 54.80 -33.23
CA GLY A 40 19.35 53.55 -32.92
C GLY A 40 19.55 53.35 -31.41
N GLN A 41 19.97 54.40 -30.70
CA GLN A 41 20.13 54.39 -29.25
C GLN A 41 18.80 54.17 -28.53
N ALA A 42 17.74 54.84 -28.98
CA ALA A 42 16.39 54.66 -28.43
C ALA A 42 15.93 53.21 -28.57
N GLY A 43 16.11 52.60 -29.75
CA GLY A 43 15.77 51.19 -29.98
C GLY A 43 16.57 50.20 -29.12
N VAL A 44 17.85 50.49 -28.84
CA VAL A 44 18.66 49.69 -27.90
C VAL A 44 18.09 49.79 -26.49
N VAL A 45 17.81 50.99 -26.00
CA VAL A 45 17.26 51.19 -24.65
C VAL A 45 15.92 50.48 -24.50
N THR A 46 14.99 50.65 -25.44
CA THR A 46 13.69 49.95 -25.41
C THR A 46 13.87 48.44 -25.29
N ARG A 47 14.80 47.85 -26.06
CA ARG A 47 15.08 46.42 -26.00
C ARG A 47 15.67 45.99 -24.65
N LEU A 48 16.67 46.71 -24.13
CA LEU A 48 17.30 46.37 -22.85
C LEU A 48 16.32 46.54 -21.66
N SER A 49 15.49 47.57 -21.68
CA SER A 49 14.41 47.77 -20.69
C SER A 49 13.39 46.63 -20.75
N ALA A 50 12.98 46.20 -21.94
CA ALA A 50 12.07 45.06 -22.09
C ALA A 50 12.69 43.75 -21.54
N GLN A 51 13.98 43.52 -21.77
CA GLN A 51 14.70 42.39 -21.19
C GLN A 51 14.74 42.46 -19.65
N ALA A 52 14.99 43.64 -19.08
CA ALA A 52 14.99 43.84 -17.63
C ALA A 52 13.61 43.51 -17.01
N THR A 53 12.51 43.97 -17.63
CA THR A 53 11.14 43.60 -17.21
C THR A 53 10.86 42.11 -17.38
N GLY A 54 11.42 41.46 -18.42
CA GLY A 54 11.33 40.01 -18.57
C GLY A 54 11.98 39.25 -17.41
N TYR A 55 13.11 39.74 -16.90
CA TYR A 55 13.76 39.16 -15.72
C TYR A 55 12.94 39.36 -14.44
N ASP A 56 12.19 40.45 -14.31
CA ASP A 56 11.26 40.64 -13.18
C ASP A 56 10.20 39.54 -13.11
N GLN A 57 9.54 39.26 -14.23
CA GLN A 57 8.55 38.17 -14.30
C GLN A 57 9.20 36.81 -13.98
N THR A 58 10.42 36.61 -14.47
CA THR A 58 11.17 35.38 -14.24
C THR A 58 11.51 35.19 -12.75
N LEU A 59 11.88 36.26 -12.04
CA LEU A 59 12.13 36.23 -10.60
C LEU A 59 10.86 35.90 -9.81
N THR A 60 9.70 36.45 -10.20
CA THR A 60 8.40 36.10 -9.60
C THR A 60 8.05 34.63 -9.80
N ASN A 61 8.29 34.09 -11.00
CA ASN A 61 8.06 32.67 -11.29
C ASN A 61 8.95 31.77 -10.41
N ILE A 62 10.23 32.14 -10.26
CA ILE A 62 11.18 31.42 -9.39
C ILE A 62 10.71 31.46 -7.92
N GLY A 63 10.31 32.61 -7.40
CA GLY A 63 9.84 32.74 -6.02
C GLY A 63 8.56 31.91 -5.74
N THR A 64 7.66 31.83 -6.72
CA THR A 64 6.48 30.96 -6.62
C THR A 64 6.88 29.49 -6.58
N ALA A 65 7.80 29.07 -7.45
CA ALA A 65 8.30 27.69 -7.47
C ALA A 65 9.02 27.31 -6.17
N GLN A 66 9.82 28.22 -5.60
CA GLN A 66 10.46 28.03 -4.29
C GLN A 66 9.42 27.84 -3.18
N SER A 67 8.29 28.56 -3.23
CA SER A 67 7.20 28.39 -2.26
C SER A 67 6.54 27.01 -2.37
N VAL A 68 6.32 26.51 -3.60
CA VAL A 68 5.80 25.14 -3.83
C VAL A 68 6.78 24.11 -3.27
N ILE A 69 8.09 24.26 -3.52
CA ILE A 69 9.12 23.35 -2.99
C ILE A 69 9.16 23.37 -1.46
N ALA A 70 9.06 24.55 -0.84
CA ALA A 70 9.09 24.68 0.61
C ALA A 70 7.92 23.95 1.30
N VAL A 71 6.71 24.07 0.75
CA VAL A 71 5.53 23.34 1.25
C VAL A 71 5.73 21.83 1.07
N ALA A 72 6.23 21.38 -0.08
CA ALA A 72 6.51 19.97 -0.32
C ALA A 72 7.56 19.41 0.66
N GLN A 73 8.66 20.14 0.95
CA GLN A 73 9.68 19.74 1.92
C GLN A 73 9.14 19.65 3.35
N SER A 74 8.30 20.61 3.75
CA SER A 74 7.64 20.59 5.07
C SER A 74 6.77 19.34 5.22
N SER A 75 5.93 19.06 4.22
CA SER A 75 5.06 17.89 4.22
C SER A 75 5.82 16.57 4.18
N LEU A 76 6.92 16.47 3.42
CA LEU A 76 7.81 15.30 3.46
C LEU A 76 8.41 15.08 4.85
N THR A 77 8.71 16.14 5.59
CA THR A 77 9.20 16.05 6.98
C THR A 77 8.13 15.48 7.91
N SER A 78 6.88 15.93 7.77
CA SER A 78 5.74 15.35 8.50
C SER A 78 5.49 13.89 8.12
N ILE A 79 5.54 13.55 6.83
CA ILE A 79 5.40 12.16 6.35
C ILE A 79 6.51 11.28 6.95
N ALA A 80 7.77 11.73 6.94
CA ALA A 80 8.87 10.99 7.55
C ALA A 80 8.62 10.70 9.04
N SER A 81 8.13 11.69 9.80
CA SER A 81 7.77 11.54 11.22
C SER A 81 6.61 10.56 11.45
N ILE A 82 5.65 10.48 10.53
CA ILE A 82 4.57 9.49 10.61
C ILE A 82 5.11 8.09 10.31
N LEU A 83 5.95 7.94 9.30
CA LEU A 83 6.55 6.64 8.94
C LEU A 83 7.42 6.07 10.07
N THR A 84 8.14 6.91 10.81
CA THR A 84 8.91 6.46 11.98
C THR A 84 7.99 6.00 13.13
N GLN A 85 6.87 6.67 13.37
CA GLN A 85 5.86 6.22 14.33
C GLN A 85 5.24 4.88 13.92
N MET A 86 4.91 4.71 12.63
CA MET A 86 4.43 3.44 12.09
C MET A 86 5.46 2.32 12.29
N GLN A 87 6.75 2.62 12.10
CA GLN A 87 7.82 1.65 12.31
C GLN A 87 7.93 1.25 13.78
N ALA A 88 7.75 2.18 14.72
CA ALA A 88 7.73 1.87 16.16
C ALA A 88 6.57 0.93 16.53
N LEU A 89 5.37 1.17 16.00
CA LEU A 89 4.21 0.28 16.20
C LEU A 89 4.45 -1.12 15.60
N ALA A 90 5.04 -1.20 14.41
CA ALA A 90 5.39 -2.47 13.78
C ALA A 90 6.43 -3.24 14.62
N ASN A 91 7.48 -2.56 15.10
CA ASN A 91 8.44 -3.17 16.02
C ASN A 91 7.76 -3.66 17.31
N GLN A 92 6.85 -2.88 17.90
CA GLN A 92 6.10 -3.30 19.08
C GLN A 92 5.28 -4.56 18.79
N ALA A 93 4.57 -4.61 17.66
CA ALA A 93 3.77 -5.75 17.24
C ALA A 93 4.59 -7.02 16.90
N SER A 94 5.89 -6.88 16.61
CA SER A 94 6.79 -8.02 16.41
C SER A 94 7.15 -8.77 17.70
N SER A 95 6.80 -8.24 18.89
CA SER A 95 7.05 -8.92 20.16
C SER A 95 6.22 -10.20 20.30
N ALA A 96 6.90 -11.31 20.61
CA ALA A 96 6.29 -12.63 20.79
C ALA A 96 5.38 -12.75 22.04
N SER A 97 5.45 -11.79 22.97
CA SER A 97 4.65 -11.79 24.21
C SER A 97 3.26 -11.16 24.09
N LEU A 98 2.94 -10.53 22.95
CA LEU A 98 1.65 -9.87 22.71
C LEU A 98 0.58 -10.87 22.25
N SER A 99 -0.65 -10.69 22.74
CA SER A 99 -1.80 -11.44 22.26
C SER A 99 -2.28 -10.93 20.89
N SER A 100 -3.10 -11.72 20.20
CA SER A 100 -3.71 -11.31 18.93
C SER A 100 -4.58 -10.04 19.07
N LYS A 101 -5.34 -9.92 20.16
CA LYS A 101 -6.17 -8.73 20.45
C LYS A 101 -5.34 -7.46 20.63
N ASP A 102 -4.16 -7.59 21.25
CA ASP A 102 -3.25 -6.45 21.43
C ASP A 102 -2.71 -5.98 20.07
N ARG A 103 -2.32 -6.93 19.20
CA ARG A 103 -1.87 -6.61 17.84
C ARG A 103 -2.96 -5.99 16.96
N ASP A 104 -4.22 -6.39 17.11
CA ASP A 104 -5.34 -5.74 16.40
C ASP A 104 -5.50 -4.27 16.81
N SER A 105 -5.34 -3.96 18.09
CA SER A 105 -5.41 -2.57 18.60
C SER A 105 -4.25 -1.72 18.07
N LEU A 106 -3.04 -2.28 18.00
CA LEU A 106 -1.89 -1.62 17.37
C LEU A 106 -2.12 -1.39 15.86
N ASN A 107 -2.66 -2.38 15.15
CA ASN A 107 -2.92 -2.30 13.72
C ASN A 107 -3.98 -1.25 13.37
N ALA A 108 -5.00 -1.05 14.20
CA ALA A 108 -5.96 0.03 14.04
C ALA A 108 -5.27 1.42 14.09
N THR A 109 -4.36 1.62 15.04
CA THR A 109 -3.56 2.85 15.13
C THR A 109 -2.64 3.01 13.91
N PHE A 110 -1.99 1.93 13.49
CA PHE A 110 -1.12 1.91 12.31
C PHE A 110 -1.86 2.32 11.02
N THR A 111 -3.08 1.82 10.81
CA THR A 111 -3.92 2.13 9.63
C THR A 111 -4.35 3.60 9.60
N ASN A 112 -4.64 4.18 10.77
CA ASN A 112 -4.94 5.61 10.89
C ASN A 112 -3.73 6.48 10.49
N LEU A 113 -2.52 6.09 10.89
CA LEU A 113 -1.29 6.78 10.48
C LEU A 113 -1.07 6.69 8.96
N ALA A 114 -1.30 5.51 8.35
CA ALA A 114 -1.22 5.34 6.90
C ALA A 114 -2.17 6.29 6.14
N SER A 115 -3.38 6.49 6.67
CA SER A 115 -4.38 7.40 6.11
C SER A 115 -3.93 8.87 6.21
N GLN A 116 -3.21 9.24 7.28
CA GLN A 116 -2.62 10.58 7.40
C GLN A 116 -1.52 10.83 6.36
N VAL A 117 -0.70 9.82 6.03
CA VAL A 117 0.31 9.93 4.94
C VAL A 117 -0.38 10.25 3.61
N THR A 118 -1.47 9.55 3.28
CA THR A 118 -2.28 9.82 2.08
C THR A 118 -2.83 11.24 2.06
N SER A 119 -3.33 11.70 3.20
CA SER A 119 -3.91 13.05 3.34
C SER A 119 -2.87 14.15 3.15
N LEU A 120 -1.66 13.98 3.69
CA LEU A 120 -0.56 14.93 3.50
C LEU A 120 -0.09 14.96 2.04
N GLY A 121 0.08 13.80 1.39
CA GLY A 121 0.50 13.75 -0.01
C GLY A 121 -0.46 14.48 -0.95
N THR A 122 -1.77 14.41 -0.70
CA THR A 122 -2.80 15.02 -1.54
C THR A 122 -3.05 16.50 -1.25
N SER A 123 -2.91 16.95 0.01
CA SER A 123 -3.22 18.33 0.43
C SER A 123 -2.06 19.33 0.30
N SER A 124 -0.84 18.86 0.06
CA SER A 124 0.39 19.68 0.03
C SER A 124 0.56 20.50 -1.25
N SER A 125 -0.32 21.47 -1.46
CA SER A 125 -0.34 22.29 -2.69
C SER A 125 -0.18 23.79 -2.42
N VAL A 126 0.40 24.49 -3.39
CA VAL A 126 0.47 25.95 -3.44
C VAL A 126 -0.10 26.39 -4.79
N ASN A 127 -1.15 27.21 -4.78
CA ASN A 127 -1.83 27.69 -5.99
C ASN A 127 -2.20 26.55 -6.98
N GLY A 128 -2.64 25.40 -6.45
CA GLY A 128 -3.00 24.23 -7.25
C GLY A 128 -1.83 23.39 -7.75
N SER A 129 -0.59 23.79 -7.50
CA SER A 129 0.61 22.99 -7.81
C SER A 129 0.99 22.12 -6.62
N ASN A 130 1.16 20.80 -6.84
CA ASN A 130 1.56 19.83 -5.83
C ASN A 130 2.74 19.00 -6.37
N LEU A 131 3.87 18.99 -5.66
CA LEU A 131 5.06 18.21 -6.03
C LEU A 131 5.07 16.81 -5.42
N LEU A 132 4.09 16.46 -4.60
CA LEU A 132 3.95 15.18 -3.92
C LEU A 132 2.88 14.29 -4.55
N SER A 133 2.14 14.75 -5.55
CA SER A 133 1.04 13.99 -6.17
C SER A 133 1.50 13.00 -7.26
N GLY A 134 2.80 12.76 -7.40
CA GLY A 134 3.37 11.85 -8.38
C GLY A 134 4.76 12.28 -8.85
N THR A 135 5.28 11.64 -9.89
CA THR A 135 6.58 11.99 -10.50
C THR A 135 6.50 13.24 -11.39
N SER A 136 5.30 13.66 -11.75
CA SER A 136 5.07 14.89 -12.52
C SER A 136 5.47 16.09 -11.68
N GLY A 137 6.46 16.83 -12.20
CA GLY A 137 7.01 18.01 -11.57
C GLY A 137 6.33 19.32 -11.99
N ILE A 138 7.02 20.43 -11.75
CA ILE A 138 6.68 21.74 -12.33
C ILE A 138 7.80 22.20 -13.27
N THR A 139 7.44 22.89 -14.35
CA THR A 139 8.39 23.58 -15.21
C THR A 139 8.33 25.06 -14.90
N VAL A 140 9.48 25.62 -14.51
CA VAL A 140 9.61 27.01 -14.11
C VAL A 140 10.31 27.77 -15.24
N THR A 141 9.68 28.82 -15.76
CA THR A 141 10.35 29.71 -16.71
C THR A 141 11.38 30.54 -15.95
N THR A 142 12.66 30.30 -16.23
CA THR A 142 13.82 30.86 -15.54
C THR A 142 14.69 31.77 -16.43
N GLY A 143 14.32 31.96 -17.69
CA GLY A 143 14.96 32.91 -18.61
C GLY A 143 13.98 33.63 -19.51
N ILE A 144 14.48 34.60 -20.29
CA ILE A 144 13.68 35.51 -21.11
C ILE A 144 13.71 35.20 -22.62
N ALA A 145 14.49 34.20 -23.06
CA ALA A 145 14.66 33.90 -24.48
C ALA A 145 13.52 33.04 -25.07
N GLY A 146 12.59 32.56 -24.24
CA GLY A 146 11.40 31.81 -24.68
C GLY A 146 11.70 30.44 -25.29
N ASN A 147 12.91 29.90 -25.09
CA ASN A 147 13.31 28.58 -25.58
C ASN A 147 13.42 27.57 -24.42
N ALA A 148 13.62 26.29 -24.73
CA ALA A 148 13.74 25.22 -23.73
C ALA A 148 14.87 25.48 -22.72
N GLY A 149 15.95 26.16 -23.11
CA GLY A 149 17.04 26.56 -22.21
C GLY A 149 16.68 27.70 -21.24
N SER A 150 15.50 28.30 -21.38
CA SER A 150 14.95 29.33 -20.49
C SER A 150 14.00 28.75 -19.44
N SER A 151 13.99 27.43 -19.24
CA SER A 151 13.14 26.75 -18.28
C SER A 151 13.93 25.77 -17.43
N THR A 152 13.55 25.65 -16.15
CA THR A 152 14.11 24.70 -15.20
C THR A 152 12.99 23.78 -14.73
N SER A 153 13.20 22.47 -14.83
CA SER A 153 12.23 21.49 -14.36
C SER A 153 12.55 21.09 -12.92
N VAL A 154 11.53 21.05 -12.07
CA VAL A 154 11.59 20.55 -10.70
C VAL A 154 10.80 19.26 -10.67
N THR A 155 11.44 18.13 -10.40
CA THR A 155 10.79 16.82 -10.39
C THR A 155 9.91 16.63 -9.15
N GLY A 156 8.77 15.98 -9.32
CA GLY A 156 7.91 15.57 -8.21
C GLY A 156 8.43 14.33 -7.47
N VAL A 157 7.81 14.04 -6.33
CA VAL A 157 8.05 12.86 -5.50
C VAL A 157 6.76 12.04 -5.46
N ASP A 158 6.86 10.74 -5.79
CA ASP A 158 5.70 9.84 -5.87
C ASP A 158 5.22 9.35 -4.51
N ILE A 159 4.52 10.23 -3.78
CA ILE A 159 3.85 9.87 -2.53
C ILE A 159 2.61 8.98 -2.73
N PRO A 160 1.81 9.05 -3.82
CA PRO A 160 0.69 8.15 -4.03
C PRO A 160 1.08 6.66 -4.03
N THR A 161 2.15 6.29 -4.74
CA THR A 161 2.66 4.92 -4.72
C THR A 161 3.15 4.54 -3.32
N LEU A 162 3.87 5.44 -2.64
CA LEU A 162 4.31 5.21 -1.26
C LEU A 162 3.14 5.01 -0.30
N ALA A 163 2.10 5.85 -0.39
CA ALA A 163 0.93 5.81 0.46
C ALA A 163 0.12 4.53 0.23
N THR A 164 0.01 4.07 -1.02
CA THR A 164 -0.62 2.78 -1.36
C THR A 164 0.16 1.61 -0.77
N THR A 165 1.49 1.61 -0.91
CA THR A 165 2.36 0.57 -0.31
C THR A 165 2.17 0.52 1.20
N VAL A 166 2.25 1.66 1.88
CA VAL A 166 2.12 1.77 3.33
C VAL A 166 0.71 1.42 3.81
N GLY A 167 -0.33 1.82 3.08
CA GLY A 167 -1.73 1.50 3.39
C GLY A 167 -2.08 0.02 3.26
N ASN A 168 -1.30 -0.74 2.49
CA ASN A 168 -1.47 -2.19 2.34
C ASN A 168 -0.67 -3.01 3.37
N LEU A 169 0.15 -2.36 4.21
CA LEU A 169 0.90 -3.05 5.25
C LEU A 169 -0.01 -3.41 6.43
N LEU A 170 0.18 -4.61 6.98
CA LEU A 170 -0.47 -5.07 8.20
C LEU A 170 0.59 -5.41 9.24
N ILE A 171 0.27 -5.19 10.52
CA ILE A 171 1.12 -5.55 11.66
C ILE A 171 0.44 -6.54 12.62
N ASN A 172 -0.71 -7.09 12.22
CA ASN A 172 -1.45 -8.13 12.95
C ASN A 172 -1.47 -9.47 12.18
N SER A 173 -2.13 -10.46 12.78
CA SER A 173 -2.36 -11.78 12.20
C SER A 173 -3.54 -11.69 11.23
N SER A 174 -3.36 -12.04 9.95
CA SER A 174 -4.48 -12.05 8.98
C SER A 174 -5.44 -13.23 9.15
N PHE A 175 -5.15 -14.15 10.07
CA PHE A 175 -5.86 -15.42 10.22
C PHE A 175 -6.31 -15.67 11.66
N THR A 176 -7.54 -16.15 11.81
CA THR A 176 -8.06 -16.69 13.07
C THR A 176 -7.41 -18.04 13.35
N THR A 177 -7.13 -18.34 14.62
CA THR A 177 -6.81 -19.72 15.07
C THR A 177 -7.90 -20.69 14.59
N PRO A 178 -7.56 -21.94 14.20
CA PRO A 178 -8.55 -22.91 13.75
C PRO A 178 -9.64 -23.08 14.82
N THR A 179 -10.88 -23.19 14.39
CA THR A 179 -11.96 -23.64 15.29
C THR A 179 -12.01 -25.16 15.20
N ASP A 180 -11.55 -25.83 16.25
CA ASP A 180 -11.64 -27.30 16.40
C ASP A 180 -13.11 -27.67 16.57
N THR A 181 -13.76 -28.08 15.48
CA THR A 181 -15.13 -28.58 15.52
C THR A 181 -15.06 -30.09 15.71
N LYS A 182 -15.00 -30.52 16.98
CA LYS A 182 -15.05 -31.94 17.33
C LYS A 182 -16.44 -32.50 17.01
N ALA A 183 -16.60 -33.07 15.81
CA ALA A 183 -17.68 -34.02 15.59
C ALA A 183 -17.39 -35.26 16.44
N LEU A 184 -18.21 -35.53 17.46
CA LEU A 184 -18.05 -36.70 18.31
C LEU A 184 -18.43 -37.94 17.51
N ASN A 185 -17.49 -38.85 17.26
CA ASN A 185 -17.71 -40.08 16.50
C ASN A 185 -18.88 -40.88 17.12
N THR A 186 -19.95 -41.14 16.35
CA THR A 186 -21.04 -42.02 16.78
C THR A 186 -20.58 -43.48 16.70
N PRO A 187 -20.59 -44.27 17.79
CA PRO A 187 -20.21 -45.67 17.71
C PRO A 187 -21.15 -46.47 16.79
N GLN A 188 -20.59 -47.40 16.01
CA GLN A 188 -21.35 -48.28 15.12
C GLN A 188 -22.31 -49.16 15.93
N VAL A 189 -23.50 -49.44 15.39
CA VAL A 189 -24.49 -50.35 15.97
C VAL A 189 -24.68 -51.54 15.05
N ASP A 190 -24.20 -52.72 15.44
CA ASP A 190 -24.43 -53.96 14.70
C ASP A 190 -25.70 -54.64 15.20
N THR A 191 -26.57 -55.07 14.29
CA THR A 191 -27.78 -55.81 14.67
C THR A 191 -27.63 -57.27 14.32
N VAL A 192 -27.67 -58.12 15.34
CA VAL A 192 -27.73 -59.58 15.19
C VAL A 192 -29.19 -59.99 15.24
N SER A 193 -29.72 -60.61 14.19
CA SER A 193 -31.14 -60.99 14.12
C SER A 193 -31.34 -62.47 13.78
N SER A 194 -32.41 -63.06 14.30
CA SER A 194 -32.83 -64.43 14.01
C SER A 194 -33.55 -64.52 12.67
N THR A 195 -33.20 -65.50 11.82
CA THR A 195 -33.88 -65.73 10.52
C THR A 195 -34.92 -66.86 10.56
N THR A 196 -34.92 -67.70 11.61
CA THR A 196 -35.68 -68.96 11.62
C THR A 196 -36.99 -68.92 12.42
N GLY A 197 -37.41 -67.77 12.95
CA GLY A 197 -38.69 -67.60 13.67
C GLY A 197 -38.84 -68.41 14.96
N ALA A 198 -37.82 -69.16 15.38
CA ALA A 198 -37.79 -69.86 16.66
C ALA A 198 -37.80 -68.84 17.82
N THR A 199 -38.64 -69.07 18.83
CA THR A 199 -38.84 -68.13 19.95
C THR A 199 -38.25 -68.61 21.27
N THR A 200 -37.91 -69.90 21.42
CA THR A 200 -37.43 -70.50 22.67
C THR A 200 -36.23 -71.43 22.50
N MET A 201 -35.33 -71.41 23.50
CA MET A 201 -34.18 -72.30 23.68
C MET A 201 -34.56 -73.46 24.62
N ALA A 202 -34.20 -74.69 24.23
CA ALA A 202 -34.23 -75.85 25.10
C ALA A 202 -33.03 -75.85 26.08
N SER A 203 -33.09 -76.69 27.12
CA SER A 203 -32.02 -76.80 28.10
C SER A 203 -30.71 -77.23 27.42
N ASN A 204 -29.59 -76.64 27.85
CA ASN A 204 -28.23 -76.82 27.32
C ASN A 204 -28.00 -76.32 25.88
N GLN A 205 -28.97 -75.64 25.25
CA GLN A 205 -28.73 -74.99 23.96
C GLN A 205 -27.90 -73.72 24.16
N THR A 206 -27.07 -73.39 23.16
CA THR A 206 -26.14 -72.27 23.23
C THR A 206 -26.47 -71.16 22.23
N LEU A 207 -26.33 -69.91 22.68
CA LEU A 207 -26.38 -68.70 21.86
C LEU A 207 -25.05 -67.98 21.97
N VAL A 208 -24.40 -67.71 20.84
CA VAL A 208 -23.09 -67.06 20.82
C VAL A 208 -23.19 -65.69 20.15
N VAL A 209 -22.80 -64.64 20.89
CA VAL A 209 -22.78 -63.24 20.41
C VAL A 209 -21.42 -62.64 20.74
N GLY A 210 -20.62 -62.30 19.73
CA GLY A 210 -19.30 -61.67 19.94
C GLY A 210 -18.32 -62.50 20.79
N GLY A 211 -18.41 -63.83 20.73
CA GLY A 211 -17.59 -64.76 21.53
C GLY A 211 -18.11 -65.05 22.95
N LEU A 212 -19.15 -64.35 23.41
CA LEU A 212 -19.89 -64.72 24.61
C LEU A 212 -20.86 -65.85 24.29
N THR A 213 -20.77 -66.95 25.02
CA THR A 213 -21.69 -68.09 24.92
C THR A 213 -22.68 -68.05 26.09
N PHE A 214 -23.97 -68.00 25.78
CA PHE A 214 -25.05 -68.15 26.74
C PHE A 214 -25.66 -69.55 26.60
N THR A 215 -25.69 -70.32 27.71
CA THR A 215 -26.24 -71.68 27.75
C THR A 215 -27.53 -71.69 28.56
N ALA A 216 -28.65 -72.08 27.95
CA ALA A 216 -29.96 -72.08 28.61
C ALA A 216 -30.05 -73.15 29.72
N ASN A 217 -30.56 -72.78 30.90
CA ASN A 217 -30.71 -73.71 32.04
C ASN A 217 -32.04 -74.49 32.06
N ALA A 218 -33.02 -74.08 31.24
CA ALA A 218 -34.37 -74.65 31.19
C ALA A 218 -34.86 -74.82 29.75
N ALA A 219 -35.91 -75.61 29.57
CA ALA A 219 -36.43 -75.98 28.25
C ALA A 219 -37.21 -74.89 27.50
N THR A 220 -37.41 -73.71 28.10
CA THR A 220 -38.31 -72.65 27.59
C THR A 220 -37.74 -71.24 27.69
N VAL A 221 -36.42 -71.06 27.61
CA VAL A 221 -35.82 -69.71 27.67
C VAL A 221 -36.13 -68.96 26.38
N THR A 222 -36.89 -67.87 26.45
CA THR A 222 -37.25 -67.10 25.24
C THR A 222 -36.04 -66.39 24.66
N GLN A 223 -36.08 -66.12 23.35
CA GLN A 223 -35.02 -65.38 22.67
C GLN A 223 -34.83 -63.97 23.25
N THR A 224 -35.92 -63.28 23.58
CA THR A 224 -35.87 -61.99 24.29
C THR A 224 -35.15 -62.12 25.64
N GLN A 225 -35.40 -63.19 26.41
CA GLN A 225 -34.71 -63.42 27.68
C GLN A 225 -33.21 -63.71 27.47
N ALA A 226 -32.85 -64.48 26.44
CA ALA A 226 -31.45 -64.75 26.11
C ALA A 226 -30.71 -63.48 25.64
N PHE A 227 -31.30 -62.69 24.74
CA PHE A 227 -30.72 -61.40 24.32
C PHE A 227 -30.68 -60.38 25.45
N ALA A 228 -31.71 -60.31 26.31
CA ALA A 228 -31.69 -59.44 27.48
C ALA A 228 -30.60 -59.84 28.47
N ALA A 229 -30.40 -61.15 28.69
CA ALA A 229 -29.31 -61.66 29.52
C ALA A 229 -27.94 -61.28 28.93
N ILE A 230 -27.73 -61.49 27.64
CA ILE A 230 -26.50 -61.10 26.93
C ILE A 230 -26.30 -59.58 26.99
N ALA A 231 -27.34 -58.78 26.77
CA ALA A 231 -27.27 -57.32 26.84
C ALA A 231 -26.92 -56.84 28.25
N ALA A 232 -27.50 -57.44 29.29
CA ALA A 232 -27.18 -57.13 30.69
C ALA A 232 -25.74 -57.50 31.04
N TYR A 233 -25.24 -58.61 30.51
CA TYR A 233 -23.84 -59.02 30.65
C TYR A 233 -22.89 -58.01 29.99
N ILE A 234 -23.17 -57.61 28.73
CA ILE A 234 -22.36 -56.62 28.00
C ILE A 234 -22.42 -55.25 28.69
N ASN A 235 -23.60 -54.77 29.08
CA ASN A 235 -23.79 -53.46 29.71
C ASN A 235 -23.24 -53.37 31.14
N GLY A 236 -22.77 -54.47 31.73
CA GLY A 236 -22.29 -54.47 33.11
C GLY A 236 -23.39 -54.46 34.17
N THR A 237 -24.66 -54.58 33.78
CA THR A 237 -25.79 -54.50 34.72
C THR A 237 -26.04 -55.81 35.45
N ALA A 238 -25.60 -56.95 34.91
CA ALA A 238 -25.65 -58.25 35.58
C ALA A 238 -24.53 -59.19 35.09
N ALA A 239 -23.81 -59.83 36.01
CA ALA A 239 -22.78 -60.84 35.68
C ALA A 239 -23.32 -62.27 35.59
N THR A 240 -24.55 -62.51 36.06
CA THR A 240 -25.24 -63.79 36.08
C THR A 240 -26.65 -63.66 35.51
N SER A 241 -27.27 -64.77 35.11
CA SER A 241 -28.64 -64.81 34.59
C SER A 241 -29.43 -65.93 35.24
N SER A 242 -30.69 -65.67 35.60
CA SER A 242 -31.63 -66.71 36.05
C SER A 242 -32.03 -67.68 34.93
N TYR A 243 -31.76 -67.33 33.67
CA TYR A 243 -32.15 -68.09 32.48
C TYR A 243 -31.03 -68.97 31.91
N GLY A 244 -29.80 -68.85 32.42
CA GLY A 244 -28.68 -69.58 31.85
C GLY A 244 -27.32 -69.16 32.40
N THR A 245 -26.28 -69.85 31.93
CA THR A 245 -24.89 -69.59 32.31
C THR A 245 -24.11 -68.94 31.16
N PHE A 246 -23.16 -68.08 31.51
CA PHE A 246 -22.25 -67.44 30.55
C PHE A 246 -20.89 -68.14 30.55
N SER A 247 -20.33 -68.35 29.36
CA SER A 247 -18.98 -68.85 29.14
C SER A 247 -18.37 -68.19 27.89
N GLY A 248 -17.08 -68.43 27.63
CA GLY A 248 -16.35 -67.75 26.53
C GLY A 248 -15.81 -66.40 26.97
N SER A 249 -16.11 -65.34 26.23
CA SER A 249 -15.62 -63.97 26.51
C SER A 249 -16.04 -63.48 27.90
N SER A 250 -15.09 -62.92 28.67
CA SER A 250 -15.39 -62.27 29.95
C SER A 250 -16.16 -60.96 29.77
N GLN A 251 -16.85 -60.48 30.81
CA GLN A 251 -17.55 -59.19 30.78
C GLN A 251 -16.62 -58.03 30.40
N ALA A 252 -15.40 -58.01 30.93
CA ALA A 252 -14.39 -57.01 30.56
C ALA A 252 -13.99 -57.11 29.08
N ALA A 253 -13.83 -58.33 28.56
CA ALA A 253 -13.54 -58.53 27.14
C ALA A 253 -14.72 -58.08 26.25
N MET A 254 -15.95 -58.34 26.67
CA MET A 254 -17.14 -57.87 25.97
C MET A 254 -17.28 -56.34 25.99
N GLN A 255 -17.00 -55.70 27.11
CA GLN A 255 -17.05 -54.23 27.26
C GLN A 255 -15.90 -53.50 26.55
N ALA A 256 -14.77 -54.18 26.34
CA ALA A 256 -13.69 -53.67 25.51
C ALA A 256 -14.10 -53.61 24.03
N ILE A 257 -15.03 -54.47 23.60
CA ILE A 257 -15.51 -54.57 22.22
C ILE A 257 -16.77 -53.72 22.03
N TYR A 258 -17.73 -53.78 22.96
CA TYR A 258 -19.04 -53.13 22.87
C TYR A 258 -19.28 -52.17 24.04
N LYS A 259 -19.61 -50.91 23.73
CA LYS A 259 -20.03 -49.87 24.70
C LYS A 259 -21.35 -50.22 25.35
N SER A 260 -22.28 -50.74 24.55
CA SER A 260 -23.59 -51.12 25.03
C SER A 260 -24.24 -52.15 24.12
N ALA A 261 -25.24 -52.83 24.65
CA ALA A 261 -26.10 -53.74 23.92
C ALA A 261 -27.57 -53.46 24.26
N THR A 262 -28.43 -53.51 23.25
CA THR A 262 -29.88 -53.32 23.41
C THR A 262 -30.60 -54.53 22.85
N ALA A 263 -31.30 -55.25 23.72
CA ALA A 263 -32.10 -56.42 23.32
C ALA A 263 -33.44 -55.97 22.72
N GLY A 264 -33.77 -56.51 21.56
CA GLY A 264 -35.10 -56.47 20.94
C GLY A 264 -35.79 -57.82 21.01
N THR A 265 -37.00 -57.91 20.46
CA THR A 265 -37.83 -59.14 20.49
C THR A 265 -37.20 -60.29 19.70
N GLN A 266 -36.46 -59.99 18.62
CA GLN A 266 -35.80 -61.00 17.77
C GLN A 266 -34.38 -60.61 17.33
N SER A 267 -33.82 -59.59 17.99
CA SER A 267 -32.52 -59.05 17.65
C SER A 267 -31.80 -58.52 18.87
N ILE A 268 -30.50 -58.34 18.75
CA ILE A 268 -29.69 -57.58 19.69
C ILE A 268 -28.87 -56.57 18.90
N ALA A 269 -28.96 -55.30 19.30
CA ALA A 269 -28.16 -54.21 18.76
C ALA A 269 -26.93 -54.03 19.65
N LEU A 270 -25.75 -54.11 19.06
CA LEU A 270 -24.46 -54.03 19.73
C LEU A 270 -23.77 -52.72 19.32
N THR A 271 -23.66 -51.80 20.25
CA THR A 271 -22.96 -50.53 20.06
C THR A 271 -21.49 -50.74 20.38
N TRP A 272 -20.60 -50.49 19.43
CA TRP A 272 -19.15 -50.68 19.63
C TRP A 272 -18.56 -49.73 20.68
N ALA A 273 -17.53 -50.20 21.40
CA ALA A 273 -16.79 -49.41 22.38
C ALA A 273 -15.92 -48.34 21.72
N SER A 274 -15.40 -48.65 20.52
CA SER A 274 -14.54 -47.78 19.72
C SER A 274 -15.16 -47.50 18.35
N PRO A 275 -15.05 -46.28 17.80
CA PRO A 275 -15.47 -45.99 16.42
C PRO A 275 -14.63 -46.75 15.39
N GLY A 276 -15.22 -47.10 14.24
CA GLY A 276 -14.52 -47.71 13.09
C GLY A 276 -15.24 -48.93 12.51
N ALA A 277 -14.89 -49.32 11.28
CA ALA A 277 -15.44 -50.51 10.63
C ALA A 277 -14.88 -51.76 11.30
N GLN A 278 -15.74 -52.50 11.99
CA GLN A 278 -15.38 -53.75 12.65
C GLN A 278 -16.26 -54.88 12.12
N THR A 279 -15.69 -56.09 12.04
CA THR A 279 -16.45 -57.28 11.64
C THR A 279 -16.74 -58.09 12.90
N ALA A 280 -17.99 -58.10 13.36
CA ALA A 280 -18.42 -59.04 14.39
C ALA A 280 -18.67 -60.41 13.76
N THR A 281 -17.93 -61.43 14.18
CA THR A 281 -18.29 -62.82 13.91
C THR A 281 -19.36 -63.26 14.90
N THR A 282 -20.58 -63.49 14.41
CA THR A 282 -21.61 -64.23 15.17
C THR A 282 -21.79 -65.59 14.51
N ALA A 283 -21.64 -66.66 15.29
CA ALA A 283 -21.90 -68.02 14.85
C ALA A 283 -22.51 -68.79 16.02
N SER A 284 -23.78 -69.18 15.91
CA SER A 284 -24.37 -70.15 16.84
C SER A 284 -23.65 -71.50 16.62
N SER A 285 -23.19 -72.13 17.71
CA SER A 285 -22.44 -73.39 17.64
C SER A 285 -23.30 -74.64 17.83
N SER A 286 -24.54 -74.54 18.36
CA SER A 286 -25.50 -75.66 18.40
C SER A 286 -26.95 -75.21 18.68
N GLY A 287 -27.95 -75.88 18.09
CA GLY A 287 -29.38 -75.77 18.43
C GLY A 287 -30.34 -75.25 17.35
N THR A 288 -31.54 -74.79 17.72
CA THR A 288 -32.60 -74.27 16.80
C THR A 288 -32.33 -72.85 16.27
N PHE A 289 -31.25 -72.21 16.72
CA PHE A 289 -30.86 -70.83 16.40
C PHE A 289 -29.69 -70.73 15.41
N THR A 290 -29.48 -71.77 14.60
CA THR A 290 -28.39 -71.90 13.63
C THR A 290 -28.45 -70.91 12.45
N GLY A 291 -29.49 -70.08 12.34
CA GLY A 291 -29.70 -69.12 11.24
C GLY A 291 -29.43 -67.63 11.56
N LEU A 292 -28.78 -67.29 12.68
CA LEU A 292 -28.51 -65.88 13.01
C LEU A 292 -27.68 -65.21 11.91
N THR A 293 -28.14 -64.07 11.41
CA THR A 293 -27.39 -63.25 10.45
C THR A 293 -27.03 -61.94 11.13
N ALA A 294 -25.74 -61.60 11.13
CA ALA A 294 -25.29 -60.25 11.46
C ALA A 294 -25.47 -59.39 10.21
N THR A 295 -26.36 -58.40 10.27
CA THR A 295 -26.41 -57.36 9.24
C THR A 295 -25.47 -56.25 9.69
N ALA A 296 -24.36 -56.08 8.97
CA ALA A 296 -23.47 -54.93 9.18
C ALA A 296 -24.26 -53.64 8.95
N ALA A 297 -24.22 -52.71 9.90
CA ALA A 297 -24.79 -51.39 9.68
C ALA A 297 -24.02 -50.64 8.58
N ILE A 298 -24.77 -49.93 7.75
CA ILE A 298 -24.25 -49.03 6.71
C ILE A 298 -23.52 -47.87 7.41
N THR A 299 -22.35 -47.54 6.87
CA THR A 299 -21.31 -46.63 7.36
C THR A 299 -21.80 -45.31 7.97
N ALA A 300 -21.16 -44.90 9.07
CA ALA A 300 -20.61 -43.54 9.21
C ALA A 300 -19.39 -43.55 10.16
N ALA A 301 -18.19 -43.72 9.60
CA ALA A 301 -16.98 -43.25 10.27
C ALA A 301 -16.95 -41.73 10.12
N VAL A 302 -17.07 -40.98 11.21
CA VAL A 302 -16.83 -39.53 11.15
C VAL A 302 -15.42 -39.28 11.65
N ASN A 303 -14.65 -38.61 10.80
CA ASN A 303 -13.28 -38.18 11.07
C ASN A 303 -13.30 -36.81 11.76
N GLN A 304 -12.30 -36.50 12.59
CA GLN A 304 -12.17 -35.16 13.18
C GLN A 304 -12.09 -34.14 12.05
N THR A 305 -12.82 -33.03 12.17
CA THR A 305 -12.83 -31.97 11.18
C THR A 305 -12.39 -30.65 11.80
N ASP A 306 -11.26 -30.13 11.33
CA ASP A 306 -10.72 -28.84 11.74
C ASP A 306 -10.97 -27.83 10.62
N THR A 307 -11.59 -26.70 10.94
CA THR A 307 -11.81 -25.62 9.96
C THR A 307 -10.83 -24.49 10.21
N ILE A 308 -10.01 -24.21 9.20
CA ILE A 308 -9.09 -23.07 9.15
C ILE A 308 -9.73 -22.00 8.26
N ALA A 309 -10.19 -20.91 8.86
CA ALA A 309 -10.71 -19.77 8.10
C ALA A 309 -9.57 -18.84 7.69
N LEU A 310 -9.44 -18.58 6.38
CA LEU A 310 -8.43 -17.66 5.82
C LEU A 310 -8.94 -16.20 5.73
N GLY A 311 -10.18 -15.93 6.15
CA GLY A 311 -10.83 -14.63 6.00
C GLY A 311 -11.24 -14.31 4.55
N SER A 312 -12.03 -13.26 4.36
CA SER A 312 -12.45 -12.78 3.04
C SER A 312 -11.44 -11.80 2.46
N GLY A 313 -11.08 -11.94 1.18
CA GLY A 313 -10.21 -10.99 0.47
C GLY A 313 -9.09 -11.65 -0.32
N SER A 314 -7.91 -11.02 -0.31
CA SER A 314 -6.71 -11.50 -1.01
C SER A 314 -5.48 -11.43 -0.11
N ILE A 315 -4.56 -12.40 -0.24
CA ILE A 315 -3.22 -12.35 0.32
C ILE A 315 -2.33 -11.54 -0.62
N ALA A 316 -1.58 -10.57 -0.10
CA ALA A 316 -0.68 -9.72 -0.87
C ALA A 316 0.44 -10.51 -1.57
N ALA A 317 1.08 -9.89 -2.57
CA ALA A 317 2.24 -10.46 -3.26
C ALA A 317 3.43 -10.68 -2.33
N ASN A 318 4.29 -11.66 -2.64
CA ASN A 318 5.52 -12.01 -1.90
C ASN A 318 5.34 -12.24 -0.39
N THR A 319 4.15 -12.67 0.04
CA THR A 319 3.80 -12.92 1.44
C THR A 319 3.88 -14.42 1.72
N SER A 320 4.42 -14.80 2.88
CA SER A 320 4.51 -16.20 3.30
C SER A 320 3.71 -16.47 4.57
N PHE A 321 3.04 -17.62 4.64
CA PHE A 321 2.40 -18.13 5.85
C PHE A 321 2.54 -19.65 5.92
N SER A 322 2.42 -20.25 7.10
CA SER A 322 2.56 -21.71 7.26
C SER A 322 1.41 -22.36 8.02
N ILE A 323 0.96 -23.52 7.54
CA ILE A 323 0.00 -24.39 8.23
C ILE A 323 0.65 -25.76 8.37
N GLY A 324 0.77 -26.28 9.59
CA GLY A 324 1.28 -27.63 9.84
C GLY A 324 2.67 -27.91 9.23
N GLY A 325 3.55 -26.90 9.20
CA GLY A 325 4.91 -27.03 8.65
C GLY A 325 5.04 -26.91 7.13
N ILE A 326 3.93 -26.63 6.43
CA ILE A 326 3.91 -26.28 5.00
C ILE A 326 3.82 -24.76 4.90
N THR A 327 4.80 -24.13 4.26
CA THR A 327 4.82 -22.69 3.99
C THR A 327 4.31 -22.43 2.58
N TYR A 328 3.33 -21.54 2.45
CA TYR A 328 2.83 -21.00 1.19
C TYR A 328 3.37 -19.58 0.99
N THR A 329 4.01 -19.33 -0.14
CA THR A 329 4.56 -18.02 -0.51
C THR A 329 3.88 -17.53 -1.78
N THR A 330 3.18 -16.39 -1.74
CA THR A 330 2.57 -15.78 -2.94
C THR A 330 3.66 -15.27 -3.89
N GLY A 331 3.38 -15.32 -5.19
CA GLY A 331 4.25 -14.76 -6.22
C GLY A 331 4.20 -13.24 -6.28
N SER A 332 4.55 -12.66 -7.42
CA SER A 332 4.57 -11.20 -7.64
C SER A 332 3.18 -10.56 -7.77
N SER A 333 2.10 -11.27 -7.43
CA SER A 333 0.71 -10.78 -7.49
C SER A 333 -0.08 -11.27 -6.28
N ALA A 334 -1.09 -10.50 -5.89
CA ALA A 334 -1.99 -10.89 -4.81
C ALA A 334 -2.84 -12.11 -5.22
N VAL A 335 -3.17 -12.98 -4.27
CA VAL A 335 -3.93 -14.22 -4.51
C VAL A 335 -5.17 -14.24 -3.61
N ALA A 336 -6.34 -14.46 -4.19
CA ALA A 336 -7.60 -14.53 -3.44
C ALA A 336 -7.56 -15.63 -2.36
N THR A 337 -8.14 -15.39 -1.18
CA THR A 337 -8.10 -16.37 -0.08
C THR A 337 -8.80 -17.69 -0.41
N SER A 338 -9.80 -17.68 -1.30
CA SER A 338 -10.44 -18.90 -1.82
C SER A 338 -9.52 -19.72 -2.74
N THR A 339 -8.70 -19.05 -3.55
CA THR A 339 -7.66 -19.69 -4.36
C THR A 339 -6.59 -20.29 -3.47
N VAL A 340 -6.15 -19.55 -2.43
CA VAL A 340 -5.19 -20.06 -1.45
C VAL A 340 -5.74 -21.29 -0.73
N ALA A 341 -7.01 -21.28 -0.30
CA ALA A 341 -7.65 -22.45 0.30
C ALA A 341 -7.67 -23.65 -0.65
N THR A 342 -7.92 -23.41 -1.94
CA THR A 342 -7.92 -24.43 -2.99
C THR A 342 -6.52 -25.00 -3.22
N ASP A 343 -5.51 -24.13 -3.35
CA ASP A 343 -4.12 -24.53 -3.55
C ASP A 343 -3.59 -25.31 -2.34
N PHE A 344 -3.90 -24.87 -1.13
CA PHE A 344 -3.49 -25.57 0.09
C PHE A 344 -4.15 -26.94 0.21
N ALA A 345 -5.45 -27.03 -0.11
CA ALA A 345 -6.18 -28.30 -0.11
C ALA A 345 -5.62 -29.26 -1.17
N ALA A 346 -5.34 -28.76 -2.38
CA ALA A 346 -4.76 -29.56 -3.46
C ALA A 346 -3.31 -29.99 -3.17
N TYR A 347 -2.51 -29.14 -2.52
CA TYR A 347 -1.16 -29.49 -2.12
C TYR A 347 -1.16 -30.56 -1.03
N ILE A 348 -1.97 -30.41 0.03
CA ILE A 348 -2.09 -31.44 1.08
C ILE A 348 -2.59 -32.76 0.47
N THR A 349 -3.67 -32.73 -0.31
CA THR A 349 -4.37 -33.96 -0.75
C THR A 349 -3.67 -34.64 -1.93
N SER A 350 -3.23 -33.89 -2.94
CA SER A 350 -2.73 -34.45 -4.21
C SER A 350 -1.34 -33.95 -4.63
N ASN A 351 -0.62 -33.21 -3.78
CA ASN A 351 0.70 -32.65 -4.08
C ASN A 351 0.71 -31.77 -5.34
N THR A 352 -0.40 -31.07 -5.58
CA THR A 352 -0.52 -30.13 -6.70
C THR A 352 0.22 -28.84 -6.37
N PRO A 353 1.08 -28.32 -7.27
CA PRO A 353 1.76 -27.03 -7.05
C PRO A 353 0.78 -25.86 -6.88
N ALA A 354 1.23 -24.81 -6.20
CA ALA A 354 0.46 -23.58 -6.07
C ALA A 354 0.28 -22.88 -7.43
N THR A 355 -0.81 -22.15 -7.57
CA THR A 355 -1.15 -21.38 -8.77
C THR A 355 -0.66 -19.94 -8.66
N ASN A 356 -0.87 -19.12 -9.70
CA ASN A 356 -0.59 -17.66 -9.66
C ASN A 356 0.85 -17.29 -9.28
N GLY A 357 1.83 -18.12 -9.65
CA GLY A 357 3.24 -17.90 -9.35
C GLY A 357 3.60 -18.05 -7.88
N ALA A 358 2.69 -18.55 -7.04
CA ALA A 358 2.97 -18.91 -5.67
C ALA A 358 3.78 -20.22 -5.59
N SER A 359 4.36 -20.50 -4.42
CA SER A 359 5.14 -21.71 -4.18
C SER A 359 4.89 -22.29 -2.80
N PHE A 360 5.06 -23.60 -2.68
CA PHE A 360 5.08 -24.30 -1.40
C PHE A 360 6.50 -24.67 -1.02
N SER A 361 6.80 -24.59 0.27
CA SER A 361 8.01 -25.15 0.88
C SER A 361 7.68 -25.84 2.21
N GLY A 362 8.63 -26.60 2.74
CA GLY A 362 8.43 -27.40 3.96
C GLY A 362 7.91 -28.81 3.71
N ALA A 363 7.82 -29.60 4.79
CA ALA A 363 7.53 -31.03 4.71
C ALA A 363 6.02 -31.30 4.67
N ARG A 364 5.49 -31.61 3.48
CA ARG A 364 4.08 -31.99 3.27
C ARG A 364 3.64 -33.19 4.13
N THR A 365 4.55 -34.11 4.39
CA THR A 365 4.31 -35.36 5.14
C THR A 365 3.74 -35.15 6.54
N LEU A 366 3.98 -33.99 7.15
CA LEU A 366 3.44 -33.64 8.47
C LEU A 366 1.91 -33.55 8.48
N LEU A 367 1.31 -33.08 7.38
CA LEU A 367 -0.14 -32.98 7.23
C LEU A 367 -0.73 -34.16 6.43
N SER A 368 -0.10 -34.54 5.32
CA SER A 368 -0.69 -35.52 4.39
C SER A 368 -0.77 -36.95 4.93
N ASN A 369 -0.03 -37.27 6.00
CA ASN A 369 -0.09 -38.60 6.63
C ASN A 369 -1.31 -38.75 7.55
N SER A 370 -1.81 -37.64 8.09
CA SER A 370 -2.82 -37.64 9.17
C SER A 370 -4.10 -36.90 8.80
N TRP A 371 -4.10 -36.15 7.69
CA TRP A 371 -5.20 -35.27 7.29
C TRP A 371 -5.40 -35.28 5.78
N THR A 372 -6.67 -35.23 5.38
CA THR A 372 -7.11 -34.82 4.05
C THR A 372 -7.64 -33.39 4.13
N ALA A 373 -7.57 -32.65 3.02
CA ALA A 373 -7.99 -31.26 2.99
C ALA A 373 -9.00 -31.02 1.86
N ALA A 374 -10.06 -30.28 2.17
CA ALA A 374 -11.06 -29.82 1.22
C ALA A 374 -11.26 -28.30 1.36
N PRO A 375 -11.37 -27.56 0.24
CA PRO A 375 -11.70 -26.15 0.30
C PRO A 375 -13.19 -25.96 0.61
N SER A 376 -13.51 -24.97 1.43
CA SER A 376 -14.89 -24.53 1.72
C SER A 376 -14.92 -23.00 1.67
N GLY A 377 -15.12 -22.46 0.47
CA GLY A 377 -15.05 -21.01 0.22
C GLY A 377 -13.68 -20.44 0.57
N THR A 378 -13.61 -19.63 1.62
CA THR A 378 -12.37 -19.02 2.14
C THR A 378 -11.75 -19.82 3.28
N SER A 379 -12.17 -21.06 3.47
CA SER A 379 -11.71 -21.92 4.56
C SER A 379 -11.11 -23.21 4.02
N ILE A 380 -10.15 -23.75 4.76
CA ILE A 380 -9.61 -25.10 4.56
C ILE A 380 -10.24 -25.99 5.62
N VAL A 381 -10.92 -27.04 5.18
CA VAL A 381 -11.50 -28.06 6.05
C VAL A 381 -10.55 -29.25 6.04
N LEU A 382 -9.94 -29.53 7.18
CA LEU A 382 -9.04 -30.64 7.38
C LEU A 382 -9.79 -31.78 8.03
N THR A 383 -9.80 -32.94 7.39
CA THR A 383 -10.49 -34.14 7.86
C THR A 383 -9.44 -35.20 8.19
N SER A 384 -9.41 -35.67 9.44
CA SER A 384 -8.42 -36.67 9.87
C SER A 384 -8.50 -37.94 9.04
N THR A 385 -7.36 -38.54 8.68
CA THR A 385 -7.33 -39.86 8.03
C THR A 385 -7.44 -40.99 9.05
N ALA A 386 -7.07 -40.72 10.31
CA ALA A 386 -7.22 -41.62 11.43
C ALA A 386 -8.60 -41.47 12.10
N VAL A 387 -9.10 -42.58 12.63
CA VAL A 387 -10.33 -42.64 13.43
C VAL A 387 -9.98 -42.27 14.88
N GLY A 388 -10.57 -41.19 15.41
CA GLY A 388 -10.37 -40.72 16.79
C GLY A 388 -9.88 -39.28 16.89
N THR A 389 -9.48 -38.83 18.08
CA THR A 389 -8.91 -37.48 18.29
C THR A 389 -7.44 -37.47 17.90
N VAL A 390 -7.07 -36.65 16.92
CA VAL A 390 -5.68 -36.35 16.57
C VAL A 390 -5.33 -34.95 17.06
N SER A 391 -4.04 -34.68 17.32
CA SER A 391 -3.61 -33.31 17.63
C SER A 391 -3.87 -32.45 16.39
N GLY A 392 -4.67 -31.40 16.55
CA GLY A 392 -4.96 -30.44 15.48
C GLY A 392 -3.67 -29.80 14.94
N PRO A 393 -3.65 -29.41 13.66
CA PRO A 393 -2.50 -28.75 13.08
C PRO A 393 -2.32 -27.35 13.67
N ALA A 394 -1.10 -27.04 14.11
CA ALA A 394 -0.77 -25.71 14.61
C ALA A 394 -0.73 -24.70 13.46
N ILE A 395 -1.47 -23.60 13.60
CA ILE A 395 -1.24 -22.38 12.82
C ILE A 395 -0.12 -21.60 13.53
N VAL A 396 0.97 -21.34 12.84
CA VAL A 396 2.00 -20.41 13.32
C VAL A 396 1.57 -19.00 12.93
N ASP A 397 1.29 -18.20 13.95
CA ASP A 397 0.82 -16.82 13.89
C ASP A 397 1.71 -15.91 13.02
N ALA A 398 1.14 -15.39 11.94
CA ALA A 398 1.84 -14.50 11.00
C ALA A 398 2.04 -13.07 11.54
N GLY A 399 1.51 -12.71 12.70
CA GLY A 399 1.57 -11.33 13.23
C GLY A 399 3.00 -10.82 13.40
N THR A 400 3.91 -11.64 13.92
CA THR A 400 5.33 -11.26 14.10
C THR A 400 6.08 -11.17 12.76
N ILE A 401 5.73 -12.01 11.78
CA ILE A 401 6.31 -12.00 10.43
C ILE A 401 5.81 -10.78 9.64
N ASN A 402 4.51 -10.49 9.68
CA ASN A 402 3.88 -9.33 9.06
C ASN A 402 4.46 -8.04 9.63
N ALA A 403 4.59 -7.95 10.96
CA ALA A 403 5.25 -6.85 11.64
C ALA A 403 6.70 -6.66 11.18
N ALA A 404 7.49 -7.73 11.07
CA ALA A 404 8.88 -7.65 10.58
C ALA A 404 8.96 -7.21 9.10
N ALA A 405 8.06 -7.70 8.24
CA ALA A 405 7.97 -7.28 6.84
C ALA A 405 7.57 -5.80 6.70
N ALA A 406 6.65 -5.33 7.55
CA ALA A 406 6.25 -3.92 7.61
C ALA A 406 7.42 -3.01 8.00
N VAL A 407 8.27 -3.42 8.96
CA VAL A 407 9.49 -2.67 9.33
C VAL A 407 10.45 -2.54 8.14
N ALA A 408 10.67 -3.62 7.39
CA ALA A 408 11.51 -3.61 6.20
C ALA A 408 10.96 -2.67 5.12
N SER A 409 9.66 -2.79 4.81
CA SER A 409 9.00 -1.92 3.82
C SER A 409 9.03 -0.44 4.24
N LEU A 410 8.72 -0.12 5.49
CA LEU A 410 8.79 1.26 6.01
C LEU A 410 10.20 1.85 5.92
N THR A 411 11.24 1.02 6.08
CA THR A 411 12.64 1.45 5.90
C THR A 411 12.91 1.88 4.45
N THR A 412 12.43 1.10 3.47
CA THR A 412 12.52 1.46 2.04
C THR A 412 11.71 2.73 1.72
N GLN A 413 10.52 2.89 2.30
CA GLN A 413 9.71 4.09 2.09
C GLN A 413 10.35 5.34 2.71
N LEU A 414 10.98 5.22 3.88
CA LEU A 414 11.78 6.31 4.47
C LEU A 414 12.95 6.73 3.58
N GLN A 415 13.64 5.77 2.94
CA GLN A 415 14.69 6.09 1.95
C GLN A 415 14.15 6.85 0.74
N THR A 416 12.94 6.49 0.27
CA THR A 416 12.26 7.20 -0.81
C THR A 416 11.96 8.65 -0.42
N VAL A 417 11.43 8.88 0.79
CA VAL A 417 11.19 10.23 1.31
C VAL A 417 12.49 11.03 1.43
N SER A 418 13.56 10.43 1.96
CA SER A 418 14.88 11.07 2.09
C SER A 418 15.45 11.47 0.72
N THR A 419 15.35 10.59 -0.28
CA THR A 419 15.79 10.86 -1.66
C THR A 419 14.97 12.01 -2.28
N GLY A 420 13.65 12.02 -2.05
CA GLY A 420 12.77 13.11 -2.47
C GLY A 420 13.15 14.46 -1.86
N GLN A 421 13.42 14.49 -0.55
CA GLN A 421 13.89 15.69 0.15
C GLN A 421 15.21 16.21 -0.43
N SER A 422 16.20 15.35 -0.66
CA SER A 422 17.47 15.75 -1.27
C SER A 422 17.30 16.31 -2.69
N THR A 423 16.43 15.69 -3.50
CA THR A 423 16.16 16.12 -4.88
C THR A 423 15.48 17.49 -4.92
N LEU A 424 14.49 17.71 -4.05
CA LEU A 424 13.82 19.00 -3.93
C LEU A 424 14.75 20.09 -3.37
N ALA A 425 15.62 19.74 -2.42
CA ALA A 425 16.63 20.68 -1.90
C ALA A 425 17.62 21.12 -2.98
N ALA A 426 18.13 20.18 -3.78
CA ALA A 426 18.99 20.49 -4.92
C ALA A 426 18.28 21.41 -5.94
N SER A 427 17.00 21.14 -6.23
CA SER A 427 16.18 21.97 -7.11
C SER A 427 16.00 23.40 -6.56
N ALA A 428 15.73 23.54 -5.26
CA ALA A 428 15.61 24.85 -4.60
C ALA A 428 16.92 25.65 -4.68
N THR A 429 18.07 25.01 -4.43
CA THR A 429 19.39 25.65 -4.56
C THR A 429 19.66 26.09 -6.00
N GLY A 430 19.33 25.25 -6.99
CA GLY A 430 19.47 25.61 -8.40
C GLY A 430 18.62 26.82 -8.78
N LEU A 431 17.37 26.88 -8.32
CA LEU A 431 16.50 28.04 -8.52
C LEU A 431 17.02 29.31 -7.83
N THR A 432 17.59 29.19 -6.62
CA THR A 432 18.23 30.33 -5.94
C THR A 432 19.41 30.87 -6.75
N ALA A 433 20.28 29.99 -7.26
CA ALA A 433 21.40 30.41 -8.11
C ALA A 433 20.92 31.12 -9.38
N GLN A 434 19.85 30.62 -10.01
CA GLN A 434 19.25 31.23 -11.18
C GLN A 434 18.59 32.58 -10.87
N ALA A 435 17.94 32.73 -9.71
CA ALA A 435 17.42 34.02 -9.26
C ALA A 435 18.55 35.05 -9.06
N SER A 436 19.68 34.64 -8.47
CA SER A 436 20.85 35.51 -8.32
C SER A 436 21.42 35.93 -9.69
N ALA A 437 21.55 34.99 -10.63
CA ALA A 437 22.02 35.28 -11.99
C ALA A 437 21.08 36.26 -12.72
N ASN A 438 19.77 36.04 -12.65
CA ASN A 438 18.77 36.92 -13.26
C ASN A 438 18.78 38.32 -12.62
N THR A 439 18.97 38.42 -11.32
CA THR A 439 19.10 39.70 -10.60
C THR A 439 20.34 40.47 -11.06
N ALA A 440 21.47 39.79 -11.24
CA ALA A 440 22.70 40.40 -11.73
C ALA A 440 22.56 40.88 -13.19
N LEU A 441 21.95 40.07 -14.06
CA LEU A 441 21.68 40.43 -15.45
C LEU A 441 20.73 41.62 -15.54
N LYS A 442 19.62 41.61 -14.79
CA LYS A 442 18.70 42.75 -14.67
C LYS A 442 19.44 44.01 -14.26
N THR A 443 20.26 43.94 -13.21
CA THR A 443 21.03 45.09 -12.71
C THR A 443 22.00 45.62 -13.76
N GLY A 444 22.73 44.74 -14.46
CA GLY A 444 23.64 45.12 -15.54
C GLY A 444 22.91 45.78 -16.72
N LEU A 445 21.74 45.27 -17.10
CA LEU A 445 20.89 45.88 -18.13
C LEU A 445 20.42 47.28 -17.71
N THR A 446 19.91 47.43 -16.48
CA THR A 446 19.48 48.72 -15.94
C THR A 446 20.63 49.73 -15.90
N ASN A 447 21.82 49.31 -15.46
CA ASN A 447 23.00 50.17 -15.45
C ASN A 447 23.39 50.62 -16.87
N THR A 448 23.32 49.71 -17.84
CA THR A 448 23.61 50.03 -19.25
C THR A 448 22.58 51.02 -19.82
N VAL A 449 21.29 50.81 -19.54
CA VAL A 449 20.21 51.75 -19.91
C VAL A 449 20.47 53.12 -19.30
N ASN A 450 20.76 53.16 -18.00
CA ASN A 450 21.09 54.39 -17.28
C ASN A 450 22.33 55.09 -17.88
N SER A 451 23.38 54.37 -18.26
CA SER A 451 24.56 54.97 -18.90
C SER A 451 24.25 55.57 -20.29
N ILE A 452 23.23 55.06 -20.99
CA ILE A 452 22.81 55.61 -22.29
C ILE A 452 21.86 56.80 -22.10
N GLN A 453 20.94 56.71 -21.13
CA GLN A 453 19.87 57.69 -20.92
C GLN A 453 20.24 58.83 -19.98
N ASN A 454 21.03 58.58 -18.94
CA ASN A 454 21.27 59.59 -17.92
C ASN A 454 22.04 60.77 -18.48
N ILE A 455 21.60 61.95 -18.08
CA ILE A 455 22.31 63.19 -18.34
C ILE A 455 23.29 63.48 -17.21
N ASP A 456 24.41 64.11 -17.53
CA ASP A 456 25.19 64.85 -16.55
C ASP A 456 24.55 66.24 -16.40
N ALA A 457 23.70 66.38 -15.39
CA ALA A 457 22.95 67.61 -15.14
C ALA A 457 23.89 68.82 -14.92
N THR A 458 25.05 68.61 -14.31
CA THR A 458 26.04 69.67 -14.05
C THR A 458 26.66 70.14 -15.35
N ALA A 459 27.12 69.21 -16.19
CA ALA A 459 27.68 69.55 -17.50
C ALA A 459 26.63 70.18 -18.43
N MET A 460 25.37 69.70 -18.39
CA MET A 460 24.30 70.28 -19.19
C MET A 460 23.89 71.68 -18.73
N GLN A 461 23.87 71.97 -17.42
CA GLN A 461 23.65 73.33 -16.91
C GLN A 461 24.78 74.27 -17.34
N ALA A 462 26.05 73.82 -17.26
CA ALA A 462 27.18 74.59 -17.75
C ALA A 462 27.09 74.87 -19.26
N LYS A 463 26.72 73.85 -20.06
CA LYS A 463 26.48 74.01 -21.50
C LYS A 463 25.34 74.99 -21.78
N LEU A 464 24.23 74.89 -21.05
CA LEU A 464 23.09 75.78 -21.19
C LEU A 464 23.49 77.24 -20.91
N GLN A 465 24.29 77.49 -19.87
CA GLN A 465 24.80 78.83 -19.59
C GLN A 465 25.69 79.35 -20.73
N GLN A 466 26.59 78.51 -21.25
CA GLN A 466 27.45 78.87 -22.37
C GLN A 466 26.64 79.20 -23.64
N LEU A 467 25.61 78.40 -23.95
CA LEU A 467 24.74 78.62 -25.10
C LEU A 467 23.93 79.92 -24.96
N ASN A 468 23.39 80.23 -23.77
CA ASN A 468 22.71 81.50 -23.52
C ASN A 468 23.66 82.71 -23.68
N ASN A 469 24.90 82.58 -23.23
CA ASN A 469 25.92 83.63 -23.43
C ASN A 469 26.24 83.80 -24.93
N GLN A 470 26.43 82.70 -25.66
CA GLN A 470 26.69 82.74 -27.10
C GLN A 470 25.52 83.35 -27.87
N GLN A 471 24.29 83.00 -27.50
CA GLN A 471 23.09 83.56 -28.11
C GLN A 471 23.02 85.08 -27.95
N SER A 472 23.37 85.59 -26.75
CA SER A 472 23.42 87.03 -26.47
C SER A 472 24.48 87.74 -27.34
N ILE A 473 25.64 87.11 -27.54
CA ILE A 473 26.71 87.62 -28.41
C ILE A 473 26.25 87.62 -29.89
N ASP A 474 25.67 86.52 -30.37
CA ASP A 474 25.22 86.41 -31.76
C ASP A 474 24.13 87.45 -32.07
N TYR A 475 23.18 87.71 -31.16
CA TYR A 475 22.20 88.78 -31.32
C TYR A 475 22.83 90.18 -31.33
N TYR A 476 23.83 90.43 -30.48
CA TYR A 476 24.57 91.69 -30.49
C TYR A 476 25.29 91.92 -31.82
N LEU A 477 25.95 90.88 -32.36
CA LEU A 477 26.64 90.94 -33.65
C LEU A 477 25.66 91.14 -34.83
N VAL A 478 24.49 90.51 -34.81
CA VAL A 478 23.43 90.74 -35.81
C VAL A 478 22.97 92.20 -35.77
N SER A 479 22.76 92.75 -34.58
CA SER A 479 22.39 94.16 -34.38
C SER A 479 23.47 95.11 -34.91
N GLN A 480 24.75 94.84 -34.60
CA GLN A 480 25.89 95.62 -35.06
C GLN A 480 26.06 95.54 -36.59
N MET A 481 25.96 94.35 -37.18
CA MET A 481 25.98 94.17 -38.64
C MET A 481 24.84 94.89 -39.35
N ASN A 482 23.62 94.86 -38.82
CA ASN A 482 22.50 95.60 -39.39
C ASN A 482 22.72 97.12 -39.32
N THR A 483 23.34 97.60 -38.24
CA THR A 483 23.69 99.02 -38.05
C THR A 483 24.81 99.44 -39.02
N GLU A 484 25.85 98.61 -39.20
CA GLU A 484 26.94 98.85 -40.17
C GLU A 484 26.46 98.77 -41.62
N ALA A 485 25.60 97.81 -41.96
CA ALA A 485 24.98 97.71 -43.28
C ALA A 485 24.10 98.93 -43.59
N ALA A 486 23.36 99.43 -42.60
CA ALA A 486 22.60 100.67 -42.73
C ALA A 486 23.50 101.90 -42.89
N ALA A 487 24.63 101.96 -42.17
CA ALA A 487 25.61 103.03 -42.30
C ALA A 487 26.29 103.05 -43.68
N ILE A 488 26.66 101.88 -44.23
CA ILE A 488 27.18 101.76 -45.61
C ILE A 488 26.12 102.22 -46.63
N LEU A 489 24.85 101.83 -46.45
CA LEU A 489 23.76 102.26 -47.35
C LEU A 489 23.53 103.78 -47.30
N SER A 490 23.76 104.43 -46.16
CA SER A 490 23.70 105.90 -46.05
C SER A 490 24.87 106.64 -46.72
N ILE A 491 25.99 105.96 -46.99
CA ILE A 491 27.13 106.52 -47.74
C ILE A 491 26.88 106.49 -49.26
N PHE A 492 25.99 105.60 -49.72
CA PHE A 492 25.57 105.49 -51.13
C PHE A 492 24.26 106.24 -51.45
N ARG A 493 23.70 106.95 -50.48
CA ARG A 493 22.65 107.96 -50.67
C ARG A 493 23.27 109.34 -50.62
#